data_AF-A0A1P8WTG4-F1
#
_entry.id   AF-A0A1P8WTG4-F1
#
_cell.length_a   1.000
_cell.length_b   1.000
_cell.length_c   1.000
_cell.angle_alpha   90.00
_cell.angle_beta   90.00
_cell.angle_gamma   90.00
#
_symmetry.space_group_name_H-M   'P 1'
#
loop_
_entity.id
_entity.type
_entity.pdbx_description
1 polymer ?
#
loop_
_entity_poly.entity_id
_entity_poly.type
_entity_poly.pdbx_seq_one_letter_code
_entity_poly.pdbx_strand_id
1 'polypeptide(L)'
;MSAAVVKLPTAAPRKVKNCTHVPSRWAAIKLREGQAVKFEKRPPSIREAEQVAEAISPMTPERWLLLAMLHAMPADQFERLAAFGAHGHPAIRGLMKLAKGNAGLNLDVMNALERLGK
;
A
#
# COMPACT_ATOMS: atom_id res chain seq x y z
N MET A 1 -49.27 33.78 36.48
CA MET A 1 -47.82 34.01 36.63
C MET A 1 -47.08 32.95 35.83
N SER A 2 -46.85 33.22 34.55
CA SER A 2 -46.21 32.29 33.61
C SER A 2 -44.79 32.77 33.36
N ALA A 3 -43.81 32.08 33.94
CA ALA A 3 -42.40 32.38 33.76
C ALA A 3 -42.01 32.14 32.29
N ALA A 4 -41.50 33.18 31.63
CA ALA A 4 -40.97 33.08 30.28
C ALA A 4 -39.73 32.16 30.30
N VAL A 5 -39.78 31.06 29.55
CA VAL A 5 -38.64 30.17 29.32
C VAL A 5 -37.62 30.93 28.48
N VAL A 6 -36.63 31.53 29.13
CA VAL A 6 -35.49 32.18 28.45
C VAL A 6 -34.60 31.08 27.88
N LYS A 7 -34.53 30.97 26.54
CA LYS A 7 -33.55 30.10 25.88
C LYS A 7 -32.14 30.62 26.19
N LEU A 8 -31.36 29.83 26.90
CA LEU A 8 -29.92 30.09 27.10
C LEU A 8 -29.23 30.19 25.73
N PRO A 9 -28.26 31.11 25.56
CA PRO A 9 -27.49 31.20 24.32
C PRO A 9 -26.82 29.86 24.05
N THR A 10 -27.19 29.24 22.94
CA THR A 10 -26.68 27.94 22.52
C THR A 10 -25.16 28.05 22.44
N ALA A 11 -24.43 27.20 23.16
CA ALA A 11 -22.97 27.21 23.17
C ALA A 11 -22.45 27.25 21.73
N ALA A 12 -21.62 28.26 21.42
CA ALA A 12 -21.12 28.46 20.07
C ALA A 12 -20.47 27.16 19.55
N PRO A 13 -20.76 26.73 18.31
CA PRO A 13 -20.19 25.50 17.77
C PRO A 13 -18.66 25.58 17.83
N ARG A 14 -18.04 24.56 18.44
CA ARG A 14 -16.59 24.48 18.60
C ARG A 14 -15.95 24.49 17.21
N LYS A 15 -15.37 25.62 16.80
CA LYS A 15 -14.58 25.72 15.57
C LYS A 15 -13.28 24.94 15.77
N VAL A 16 -13.28 23.66 15.42
CA VAL A 16 -12.04 22.89 15.30
C VAL A 16 -11.22 23.57 14.21
N LYS A 17 -9.98 23.94 14.51
CA LYS A 17 -9.05 24.49 13.52
C LYS A 17 -8.89 23.43 12.44
N ASN A 18 -9.53 23.63 11.28
CA ASN A 18 -9.28 22.80 10.10
C ASN A 18 -7.79 22.91 9.81
N CYS A 19 -7.02 21.87 10.12
CA CYS A 19 -5.57 21.80 9.86
C CYS A 19 -5.23 21.86 8.36
N THR A 20 -6.25 21.92 7.50
CA THR A 20 -6.15 21.96 6.04
C THR A 20 -6.89 23.18 5.48
N HIS A 21 -6.42 24.39 5.83
CA HIS A 21 -6.76 25.58 5.03
C HIS A 21 -6.22 25.34 3.60
N VAL A 22 -6.99 25.68 2.56
CA VAL A 22 -6.60 25.48 1.15
C VAL A 22 -5.14 25.91 0.83
N PRO A 23 -4.63 27.05 1.35
CA PRO A 23 -3.24 27.49 1.18
C PRO A 23 -2.21 26.55 1.82
N SER A 24 -2.47 25.97 3.00
CA SER A 24 -1.52 25.04 3.63
C SER A 24 -1.45 23.73 2.86
N ARG A 25 -2.54 23.32 2.20
CA ARG A 25 -2.55 22.20 1.26
C ARG A 25 -1.69 22.48 0.03
N TRP A 26 -1.79 23.67 -0.56
CA TRP A 26 -0.94 24.07 -1.70
C TRP A 26 0.53 24.25 -1.32
N ALA A 27 0.82 24.78 -0.13
CA ALA A 27 2.20 24.89 0.37
C ALA A 27 2.83 23.50 0.60
N ALA A 28 2.07 22.54 1.14
CA ALA A 28 2.52 21.16 1.27
C ALA A 28 2.74 20.46 -0.08
N ILE A 29 1.99 20.82 -1.12
CA ILE A 29 2.20 20.34 -2.49
C ILE A 29 3.50 20.94 -3.07
N LYS A 30 3.69 22.26 -2.98
CA LYS A 30 4.92 22.93 -3.46
C LYS A 30 6.19 22.47 -2.75
N LEU A 31 6.13 22.27 -1.42
CA LEU A 31 7.26 21.73 -0.66
C LEU A 31 7.62 20.29 -1.06
N ARG A 32 6.66 19.51 -1.57
CA ARG A 32 6.90 18.16 -2.11
C ARG A 32 7.42 18.17 -3.54
N GLU A 33 6.95 19.09 -4.37
CA GLU A 33 7.45 19.28 -5.74
C GLU A 33 8.94 19.70 -5.75
N GLY A 34 9.40 20.41 -4.71
CA GLY A 34 10.80 20.82 -4.54
C GLY A 34 11.75 19.77 -3.94
N GLN A 35 11.26 18.59 -3.53
CA GLN A 35 12.11 17.52 -2.99
C GLN A 35 12.57 16.59 -4.12
N ALA A 36 13.89 16.55 -4.38
CA ALA A 36 14.51 15.78 -5.47
C ALA A 36 14.26 14.26 -5.40
N VAL A 37 13.94 13.75 -4.21
CA VAL A 37 13.50 12.35 -4.04
C VAL A 37 12.00 12.30 -4.33
N LYS A 38 11.66 11.96 -5.57
CA LYS A 38 10.30 11.67 -6.02
C LYS A 38 9.66 10.60 -5.15
N PHE A 39 9.05 10.99 -4.03
CA PHE A 39 7.87 10.27 -3.56
C PHE A 39 6.74 10.64 -4.52
N GLU A 40 6.76 10.06 -5.72
CA GLU A 40 5.55 9.96 -6.52
C GLU A 40 4.47 9.48 -5.55
N LYS A 41 3.36 10.22 -5.45
CA LYS A 41 2.25 9.83 -4.60
C LYS A 41 1.58 8.62 -5.27
N ARG A 42 2.27 7.48 -5.23
CA ARG A 42 1.81 6.21 -5.73
C ARG A 42 0.70 5.74 -4.80
N PRO A 43 -0.44 5.27 -5.34
CA PRO A 43 -1.46 4.58 -4.56
C PRO A 43 -0.82 3.52 -3.65
N PRO A 44 -1.38 3.26 -2.46
CA PRO A 44 -0.84 2.24 -1.55
C PRO A 44 -0.60 0.88 -2.22
N SER A 45 -1.48 0.47 -3.15
CA SER A 45 -1.34 -0.79 -3.90
C SER A 45 -0.08 -0.83 -4.77
N ILE A 46 0.23 0.27 -5.47
CA ILE A 46 1.41 0.34 -6.35
C ILE A 46 2.70 0.33 -5.52
N ARG A 47 2.70 0.97 -4.34
CA ARG A 47 3.86 0.93 -3.44
C ARG A 47 4.11 -0.48 -2.91
N GLU A 48 3.04 -1.19 -2.54
CA GLU A 48 3.16 -2.57 -2.11
C GLU A 48 3.71 -3.45 -3.25
N ALA A 49 3.20 -3.26 -4.48
CA ALA A 49 3.68 -3.98 -5.64
C ALA A 49 5.18 -3.72 -5.93
N GLU A 50 5.64 -2.49 -5.77
CA GLU A 50 7.05 -2.12 -5.96
C GLU A 50 7.97 -2.71 -4.88
N GLN A 51 7.55 -2.69 -3.62
CA GLN A 51 8.29 -3.35 -2.54
C GLN A 51 8.42 -4.86 -2.78
N VAL A 52 7.36 -5.48 -3.29
CA VAL A 52 7.36 -6.89 -3.67
C VAL A 52 8.28 -7.13 -4.86
N ALA A 53 8.22 -6.28 -5.89
CA ALA A 53 9.08 -6.39 -7.07
C ALA A 53 10.57 -6.20 -6.72
N GLU A 54 10.92 -5.22 -5.90
CA GLU A 54 12.28 -5.01 -5.40
C GLU A 54 12.80 -6.20 -4.61
N ALA A 55 11.96 -6.81 -3.77
CA ALA A 55 12.34 -7.98 -2.97
C ALA A 55 12.58 -9.23 -3.83
N ILE A 56 11.89 -9.37 -4.96
CA ILE A 56 11.96 -10.54 -5.84
C ILE A 56 12.95 -10.31 -7.00
N SER A 57 13.34 -9.08 -7.30
CA SER A 57 14.32 -8.77 -8.34
C SER A 57 15.73 -9.25 -7.92
N PRO A 58 16.55 -9.81 -8.83
CA PRO A 58 16.21 -10.21 -10.20
C PRO A 58 15.37 -11.50 -10.24
N MET A 59 14.46 -11.60 -11.22
CA MET A 59 13.70 -12.83 -11.47
C MET A 59 14.48 -13.81 -12.33
N THR A 60 15.26 -14.67 -11.67
CA THR A 60 16.00 -15.76 -12.33
C THR A 60 15.06 -16.89 -12.77
N PRO A 61 15.47 -17.76 -13.71
CA PRO A 61 14.67 -18.91 -14.14
C PRO A 61 14.21 -19.81 -13.00
N GLU A 62 15.04 -19.99 -11.96
CA GLU A 62 14.68 -20.78 -10.78
C GLU A 62 13.54 -20.14 -9.99
N ARG A 63 13.53 -18.81 -9.88
CA ARG A 63 12.44 -18.08 -9.20
C ARG A 63 11.13 -18.17 -9.99
N TRP A 64 11.19 -18.15 -11.32
CA TRP A 64 10.02 -18.39 -12.17
C TRP A 64 9.46 -19.80 -11.99
N LEU A 65 10.35 -20.80 -11.93
CA LEU A 65 9.95 -22.18 -11.70
C LEU A 65 9.27 -22.33 -10.33
N LEU A 66 9.86 -21.76 -9.28
CA LEU A 66 9.28 -21.76 -7.93
C LEU A 66 7.91 -21.07 -7.89
N LEU A 67 7.76 -19.94 -8.58
CA LEU A 67 6.47 -19.25 -8.68
C LEU A 67 5.41 -20.14 -9.34
N ALA A 68 5.75 -20.84 -10.42
CA ALA A 68 4.85 -21.77 -11.11
C ALA A 68 4.44 -22.94 -10.20
N MET A 69 5.38 -23.51 -9.45
CA MET A 69 5.09 -24.56 -8.47
C MET A 69 4.16 -24.08 -7.35
N LEU A 70 4.40 -22.89 -6.81
CA LEU A 70 3.53 -22.28 -5.79
C LEU A 70 2.12 -22.01 -6.32
N HIS A 71 2.00 -21.64 -7.60
CA HIS A 71 0.70 -21.40 -8.21
C HIS A 71 -0.11 -22.68 -8.39
N ALA A 72 0.55 -23.76 -8.83
CA ALA A 72 -0.05 -25.09 -9.00
C ALA A 72 -0.34 -25.81 -7.67
N MET A 73 0.26 -25.37 -6.56
CA MET A 73 0.09 -25.97 -5.25
C MET A 73 -1.37 -25.86 -4.75
N PRO A 74 -1.93 -26.93 -4.17
CA PRO A 74 -3.24 -26.91 -3.50
C PRO A 74 -3.28 -25.89 -2.35
N ALA A 75 -4.44 -25.28 -2.12
CA ALA A 75 -4.61 -24.24 -1.09
C ALA A 75 -4.17 -24.72 0.31
N ASP A 76 -4.59 -25.93 0.71
CA ASP A 76 -4.29 -26.50 2.03
C ASP A 76 -2.78 -26.66 2.28
N GLN A 77 -2.02 -26.99 1.23
CA GLN A 77 -0.56 -27.13 1.31
C GLN A 77 0.13 -25.77 1.32
N PHE A 78 -0.40 -24.82 0.56
CA PHE A 78 0.10 -23.46 0.50
C PHE A 78 -0.06 -22.74 1.84
N GLU A 79 -1.20 -22.90 2.52
CA GLU A 79 -1.45 -22.28 3.84
C GLU A 79 -0.45 -22.78 4.90
N ARG A 80 -0.13 -24.08 4.88
CA ARG A 80 0.90 -24.66 5.78
C ARG A 80 2.27 -24.03 5.53
N LEU A 81 2.62 -23.78 4.26
CA LEU A 81 3.84 -23.07 3.88
C LEU A 81 3.78 -21.58 4.25
N ALA A 82 2.62 -20.94 4.15
CA ALA A 82 2.43 -19.53 4.45
C ALA A 82 2.70 -19.22 5.93
N ALA A 83 2.39 -20.16 6.83
CA ALA A 83 2.75 -20.07 8.23
C ALA A 83 4.28 -19.94 8.45
N PHE A 84 5.09 -20.65 7.66
CA PHE A 84 6.55 -20.51 7.68
C PHE A 84 7.03 -19.25 6.94
N GLY A 85 6.31 -18.85 5.89
CA GLY A 85 6.60 -17.65 5.09
C GLY A 85 6.43 -16.34 5.85
N ALA A 86 5.58 -16.28 6.88
CA ALA A 86 5.28 -15.05 7.63
C ALA A 86 6.52 -14.35 8.23
N HIS A 87 7.54 -15.13 8.62
CA HIS A 87 8.80 -14.64 9.19
C HIS A 87 10.01 -14.82 8.25
N GLY A 88 9.76 -15.24 7.00
CA GLY A 88 10.80 -15.61 6.05
C GLY A 88 11.44 -14.43 5.30
N HIS A 89 12.45 -14.77 4.50
CA HIS A 89 13.16 -13.84 3.62
C HIS A 89 12.17 -13.04 2.75
N PRO A 90 12.34 -11.71 2.58
CA PRO A 90 11.39 -10.87 1.86
C PRO A 90 11.13 -11.33 0.41
N ALA A 91 12.14 -11.89 -0.27
CA ALA A 91 11.95 -12.51 -1.59
C ALA A 91 10.96 -13.70 -1.59
N ILE A 92 11.03 -14.56 -0.56
CA ILE A 92 10.13 -15.71 -0.42
C ILE A 92 8.71 -15.20 -0.16
N ARG A 93 8.55 -14.23 0.76
CA ARG A 93 7.27 -13.58 1.03
C ARG A 93 6.68 -12.93 -0.22
N GLY A 94 7.52 -12.26 -1.01
CA GLY A 94 7.12 -11.68 -2.29
C GLY A 94 6.62 -12.74 -3.27
N LEU A 95 7.36 -13.83 -3.46
CA LEU A 95 6.96 -14.93 -4.35
C LEU A 95 5.63 -15.58 -3.92
N MET A 96 5.44 -15.79 -2.62
CA MET A 96 4.19 -16.31 -2.08
C MET A 96 3.02 -15.34 -2.30
N LYS A 97 3.23 -14.04 -2.05
CA LYS A 97 2.25 -13.01 -2.34
C LYS A 97 1.89 -12.95 -3.83
N LEU A 98 2.85 -13.14 -4.72
CA LEU A 98 2.61 -13.15 -6.16
C LEU A 98 1.84 -14.42 -6.60
N ALA A 99 2.16 -15.58 -6.02
CA ALA A 99 1.57 -16.86 -6.41
C ALA A 99 0.07 -16.97 -6.14
N LYS A 100 -0.41 -16.46 -5.00
CA LYS A 100 -1.82 -16.52 -4.57
C LYS A 100 -2.42 -15.14 -4.26
N GLY A 101 -1.77 -14.08 -4.73
CA GLY A 101 -2.24 -12.70 -4.59
C GLY A 101 -3.45 -12.37 -5.45
N ASN A 102 -4.00 -11.19 -5.23
CA ASN A 102 -5.09 -10.67 -6.05
C ASN A 102 -4.57 -10.34 -7.47
N ALA A 103 -5.38 -10.60 -8.50
CA ALA A 103 -5.03 -10.38 -9.91
C ALA A 103 -4.53 -8.95 -10.19
N GLY A 104 -5.11 -7.94 -9.52
CA GLY A 104 -4.67 -6.54 -9.64
C GLY A 104 -3.26 -6.30 -9.10
N LEU A 105 -2.93 -6.87 -7.94
CA LEU A 105 -1.60 -6.74 -7.34
C LEU A 105 -0.54 -7.46 -8.18
N ASN A 106 -0.88 -8.62 -8.75
CA ASN A 106 0.04 -9.36 -9.61
C ASN A 106 0.42 -8.59 -10.86
N LEU A 107 -0.56 -7.94 -11.53
CA LEU A 107 -0.29 -7.08 -12.69
C LEU A 107 0.61 -5.89 -12.32
N ASP A 108 0.34 -5.24 -11.19
CA ASP A 108 1.17 -4.14 -10.71
C ASP A 108 2.61 -4.57 -10.38
N VAL A 109 2.79 -5.76 -9.80
CA VAL A 109 4.12 -6.33 -9.50
C VAL A 109 4.87 -6.66 -10.79
N MET A 110 4.20 -7.26 -11.78
CA MET A 110 4.83 -7.57 -13.07
C MET A 110 5.27 -6.29 -13.79
N ASN A 111 4.41 -5.26 -13.81
CA ASN A 111 4.77 -3.94 -14.35
C ASN A 111 5.96 -3.31 -13.61
N ALA A 112 6.06 -3.49 -12.30
CA ALA A 112 7.19 -3.01 -11.52
C ALA A 112 8.48 -3.81 -11.81
N LEU A 113 8.40 -5.13 -11.94
CA LEU A 113 9.52 -5.99 -12.34
C LEU A 113 10.06 -5.63 -13.73
N GLU A 114 9.18 -5.35 -14.70
CA GLU A 114 9.59 -4.87 -16.03
C GLU A 114 10.33 -3.53 -15.99
N ARG A 115 10.03 -2.66 -15.01
CA ARG A 115 10.77 -1.40 -14.82
C ARG A 115 12.14 -1.62 -14.18
N LEU A 116 12.26 -2.61 -13.29
CA LEU A 116 13.49 -2.93 -12.58
C LEU A 116 14.46 -3.80 -13.40
N GLY A 117 13.94 -4.59 -14.34
CA GLY A 117 14.72 -5.44 -15.25
C GLY A 117 15.15 -4.76 -16.55
N LYS A 118 14.84 -3.47 -16.71
CA LYS A 118 15.41 -2.61 -17.75
C LYS A 118 16.76 -2.06 -17.34
#